data_AF-A0A376K0J2-F1
#
_entry.id   AF-A0A376K0J2-F1
#
_cell.length_a   1.000
_cell.length_b   1.000
_cell.length_c   1.000
_cell.angle_alpha   90.00
_cell.angle_beta   90.00
_cell.angle_gamma   90.00
#
_symmetry.space_group_name_H-M   'P 1'
#
loop_
_entity.id
_entity.type
_entity.pdbx_description
1 polymer ?
#
loop_
_entity_poly.entity_id
_entity_poly.type
_entity_poly.pdbx_seq_one_letter_code
_entity_poly.pdbx_strand_id
1 'polypeptide(L)'
;MIPLQKGGHPVNSVLNVTQAEQTFVFDNVYFQPVPALLCEFSAPVKLEYKWSDQQLTFLMRHARNDFSRWDAAQSLLATYIKLNVARHQQGQPLSLPVHVADAFRAVLLDEKIDPALAAEILTLPSVNEMAELFDIIDPIAIAEVREALTRTFGD
;
A
#
# COMPACT_ATOMS: atom_id res chain seq x y z
N MET A 1 11.74 2.44 15.38
CA MET A 1 11.92 1.12 14.77
C MET A 1 12.05 0.12 15.90
N ILE A 2 11.32 -1.00 15.86
CA ILE A 2 11.43 -2.07 16.85
C ILE A 2 12.56 -3.00 16.38
N PRO A 3 13.64 -3.20 17.18
CA PRO A 3 14.71 -4.13 16.80
C PRO A 3 14.19 -5.55 16.70
N LEU A 4 14.62 -6.27 15.66
CA LEU A 4 14.34 -7.70 15.52
C LEU A 4 15.37 -8.47 16.36
N GLN A 5 14.91 -9.21 17.37
CA GLN A 5 15.79 -9.99 18.23
C GLN A 5 15.07 -11.21 18.80
N LYS A 6 15.83 -12.23 19.21
CA LYS A 6 15.33 -13.43 19.88
C LYS A 6 16.37 -13.94 20.88
N GLY A 7 15.97 -14.18 22.12
CA GLY A 7 16.86 -14.64 23.19
C GLY A 7 18.03 -13.68 23.47
N GLY A 8 17.83 -12.37 23.31
CA GLY A 8 18.88 -11.36 23.48
C GLY A 8 19.86 -11.20 22.30
N HIS A 9 19.67 -11.96 21.21
CA HIS A 9 20.49 -11.86 20.00
C HIS A 9 19.75 -11.13 18.88
N PRO A 10 20.42 -10.22 18.15
CA PRO A 10 19.85 -9.60 16.95
C PRO A 10 19.46 -10.64 15.90
N VAL A 11 18.32 -10.44 15.25
CA VAL A 11 17.85 -11.21 14.10
C VAL A 11 17.97 -10.33 12.86
N ASN A 12 18.46 -10.90 11.74
CA ASN A 12 18.55 -10.18 10.48
C ASN A 12 17.15 -9.78 9.98
N SER A 13 17.02 -8.59 9.38
CA SER A 13 15.75 -8.13 8.78
C SER A 13 15.37 -8.86 7.50
N VAL A 14 16.33 -9.50 6.83
CA VAL A 14 16.08 -10.42 5.71
C VAL A 14 15.78 -11.81 6.28
N LEU A 15 14.50 -12.15 6.30
CA LEU A 15 14.01 -13.42 6.80
C LEU A 15 14.04 -14.48 5.69
N ASN A 16 14.71 -15.61 5.93
CA ASN A 16 14.76 -16.71 4.98
C ASN A 16 13.44 -17.49 4.98
N VAL A 17 12.63 -17.30 3.93
CA VAL A 17 11.38 -18.03 3.72
C VAL A 17 11.62 -19.24 2.83
N THR A 18 11.74 -20.42 3.44
CA THR A 18 12.17 -21.66 2.75
C THR A 18 11.19 -22.82 2.90
N GLN A 19 10.21 -22.69 3.78
CA GLN A 19 9.16 -23.68 4.00
C GLN A 19 7.82 -23.18 3.46
N ALA A 20 6.90 -24.11 3.19
CA ALA A 20 5.53 -23.78 2.80
C ALA A 20 4.80 -22.97 3.87
N GLU A 21 5.09 -23.25 5.15
CA GLU A 21 4.63 -22.50 6.31
C GLU A 21 5.74 -22.45 7.35
N GLN A 22 5.95 -21.30 7.96
CA GLN A 22 7.00 -21.09 8.97
C GLN A 22 6.67 -19.88 9.85
N THR A 23 7.15 -19.91 11.10
CA THR A 23 6.91 -18.86 12.09
C THR A 23 8.21 -18.20 12.51
N PHE A 24 8.24 -16.86 12.48
CA PHE A 24 9.29 -16.04 13.07
C PHE A 24 8.77 -15.41 14.36
N VAL A 25 9.57 -15.47 15.43
CA VAL A 25 9.23 -14.90 16.74
C VAL A 25 10.31 -13.89 17.10
N PHE A 26 9.87 -12.71 17.52
CA PHE A 26 10.73 -11.61 17.96
C PHE A 26 10.37 -11.22 19.39
N ASP A 27 11.38 -11.10 20.23
CA ASP A 27 11.25 -10.73 21.64
C ASP A 27 11.36 -9.22 21.84
N ASN A 28 10.94 -8.73 23.02
CA ASN A 28 11.01 -7.32 23.42
C ASN A 28 10.28 -6.36 22.46
N VAL A 29 9.13 -6.79 21.95
CA VAL A 29 8.21 -5.97 21.16
C VAL A 29 7.26 -5.24 22.14
N TYR A 30 7.68 -4.07 22.63
CA TYR A 30 6.99 -3.34 23.71
C TYR A 30 5.67 -2.67 23.30
N PHE A 31 5.38 -2.57 21.99
CA PHE A 31 4.16 -2.01 21.44
C PHE A 31 3.70 -2.85 20.25
N GLN A 32 2.40 -2.90 19.99
CA GLN A 32 1.86 -3.57 18.82
C GLN A 32 2.44 -2.94 17.53
N PRO A 33 3.16 -3.71 16.69
CA PRO A 33 3.85 -3.15 15.53
C PRO A 33 2.89 -2.89 14.36
N VAL A 34 3.25 -1.90 13.54
CA VAL A 34 2.81 -1.81 12.14
C VAL A 34 3.96 -2.32 11.28
N PRO A 35 3.87 -3.51 10.66
CA PRO A 35 4.96 -4.07 9.91
C PRO A 35 5.11 -3.38 8.54
N ALA A 36 6.34 -3.20 8.08
CA ALA A 36 6.63 -3.04 6.66
C ALA A 36 7.12 -4.40 6.16
N LEU A 37 6.40 -5.00 5.23
CA LEU A 37 6.66 -6.35 4.71
C LEU A 37 7.21 -6.26 3.29
N LEU A 38 8.00 -7.25 2.88
CA LEU A 38 8.59 -7.32 1.52
C LEU A 38 9.32 -6.02 1.10
N CYS A 39 9.99 -5.36 2.06
CA CYS A 39 10.69 -4.10 1.84
C CYS A 39 11.62 -4.17 0.63
N GLU A 40 11.64 -3.10 -0.18
CA GLU A 40 12.40 -3.02 -1.44
C GLU A 40 12.10 -4.15 -2.43
N PHE A 41 10.88 -4.71 -2.36
CA PHE A 41 10.46 -5.85 -3.19
C PHE A 41 11.47 -7.01 -3.10
N SER A 42 11.85 -7.36 -1.87
CA SER A 42 12.96 -8.29 -1.58
C SER A 42 12.81 -9.70 -2.19
N ALA A 43 11.62 -10.04 -2.68
CA ALA A 43 11.38 -11.20 -3.54
C ALA A 43 10.24 -10.90 -4.54
N PRO A 44 10.25 -11.50 -5.75
CA PRO A 44 9.25 -11.27 -6.78
C PRO A 44 7.97 -12.09 -6.55
N VAL A 45 7.19 -11.73 -5.53
CA VAL A 45 6.01 -12.49 -5.09
C VAL A 45 4.77 -11.59 -4.93
N LYS A 46 3.58 -12.18 -5.02
CA LYS A 46 2.34 -11.52 -4.58
C LYS A 46 2.24 -11.64 -3.06
N LEU A 47 2.24 -10.51 -2.35
CA LEU A 47 2.10 -10.47 -0.91
C LEU A 47 0.63 -10.45 -0.51
N GLU A 48 0.21 -11.41 0.30
CA GLU A 48 -1.12 -11.42 0.91
C GLU A 48 -1.03 -11.06 2.39
N TYR A 49 -1.50 -9.86 2.73
CA TYR A 49 -1.64 -9.40 4.11
C TYR A 49 -2.92 -8.57 4.25
N LYS A 50 -3.68 -8.79 5.32
CA LYS A 50 -4.94 -8.09 5.60
C LYS A 50 -4.66 -6.72 6.22
N TRP A 51 -4.18 -5.79 5.39
CA TRP A 51 -3.93 -4.42 5.81
C TRP A 51 -5.21 -3.72 6.24
N SER A 52 -5.10 -2.87 7.26
CA SER A 52 -6.04 -1.79 7.47
C SER A 52 -5.54 -0.49 6.82
N ASP A 53 -6.47 0.37 6.43
CA ASP A 53 -6.14 1.71 5.93
C ASP A 53 -5.28 2.50 6.90
N GLN A 54 -5.52 2.35 8.21
CA GLN A 54 -4.72 3.00 9.24
C GLN A 54 -3.26 2.52 9.22
N GLN A 55 -3.02 1.22 8.99
CA GLN A 55 -1.65 0.70 8.86
C GLN A 55 -0.97 1.25 7.60
N LEU A 56 -1.67 1.27 6.47
CA LEU A 56 -1.12 1.77 5.20
C LEU A 56 -0.80 3.27 5.26
N THR A 57 -1.75 4.07 5.76
CA THR A 57 -1.55 5.51 5.95
C THR A 57 -0.48 5.81 7.01
N PHE A 58 -0.31 4.96 8.02
CA PHE A 58 0.82 5.04 8.96
C PHE A 58 2.15 4.78 8.24
N LEU A 59 2.24 3.75 7.39
CA LEU A 59 3.45 3.45 6.61
C LEU A 59 3.80 4.57 5.63
N MET A 60 2.82 5.15 4.93
CA MET A 60 3.02 6.31 4.04
C MET A 60 3.70 7.49 4.75
N ARG A 61 3.49 7.65 6.07
CA ARG A 61 4.05 8.75 6.87
C ARG A 61 5.34 8.38 7.59
N HIS A 62 5.50 7.12 8.00
CA HIS A 62 6.52 6.73 8.98
C HIS A 62 7.48 5.63 8.52
N ALA A 63 7.25 5.01 7.35
CA ALA A 63 8.19 4.04 6.82
C ALA A 63 9.54 4.72 6.51
N ARG A 64 10.64 4.02 6.83
CA ARG A 64 12.00 4.56 6.68
C ARG A 64 12.48 4.58 5.23
N ASN A 65 12.01 3.63 4.42
CA ASN A 65 12.39 3.52 3.03
C ASN A 65 11.26 4.09 2.17
N ASP A 66 11.64 4.89 1.19
CA ASP A 66 10.75 5.54 0.23
C ASP A 66 9.91 4.53 -0.55
N PHE A 67 10.49 3.39 -0.94
CA PHE A 67 9.76 2.30 -1.57
C PHE A 67 8.61 1.79 -0.68
N SER A 68 8.82 1.64 0.63
CA SER A 68 7.76 1.21 1.54
C SER A 68 6.66 2.25 1.73
N ARG A 69 6.99 3.55 1.64
CA ARG A 69 5.98 4.62 1.66
C ARG A 69 5.12 4.56 0.38
N TRP A 70 5.78 4.38 -0.76
CA TRP A 70 5.13 4.22 -2.06
C TRP A 70 4.26 2.96 -2.13
N ASP A 71 4.79 1.80 -1.76
CA ASP A 71 4.09 0.50 -1.82
C ASP A 71 2.85 0.47 -0.90
N ALA A 72 2.94 1.15 0.26
CA ALA A 72 1.78 1.34 1.13
C ALA A 72 0.68 2.19 0.46
N ALA A 73 1.05 3.24 -0.28
CA ALA A 73 0.11 4.04 -1.05
C ALA A 73 -0.54 3.23 -2.19
N GLN A 74 0.24 2.41 -2.90
CA GLN A 74 -0.27 1.52 -3.96
C GLN A 74 -1.23 0.48 -3.39
N SER A 75 -0.90 -0.13 -2.24
CA SER A 75 -1.78 -1.07 -1.54
C SER A 75 -3.10 -0.42 -1.10
N LEU A 76 -3.05 0.84 -0.67
CA LEU A 76 -4.24 1.61 -0.30
C LEU A 76 -5.10 1.87 -1.54
N LEU A 77 -4.52 2.36 -2.63
CA LEU A 77 -5.23 2.58 -3.89
C LEU A 77 -5.84 1.29 -4.44
N ALA A 78 -5.11 0.17 -4.41
CA ALA A 78 -5.59 -1.12 -4.93
C ALA A 78 -6.91 -1.55 -4.27
N THR A 79 -7.05 -1.31 -2.96
CA THR A 79 -8.30 -1.59 -2.21
C THR A 79 -9.47 -0.78 -2.79
N TYR A 80 -9.27 0.52 -3.01
CA TYR A 80 -10.32 1.41 -3.50
C TYR A 80 -10.57 1.30 -5.00
N ILE A 81 -9.57 0.91 -5.79
CA ILE A 81 -9.75 0.55 -7.21
C ILE A 81 -10.66 -0.68 -7.32
N LYS A 82 -10.36 -1.76 -6.57
CA LYS A 82 -11.20 -2.96 -6.54
C LYS A 82 -12.63 -2.66 -6.13
N LEU A 83 -12.81 -1.87 -5.06
CA LEU A 83 -14.13 -1.42 -4.62
C LEU A 83 -14.87 -0.69 -5.74
N ASN A 84 -14.23 0.28 -6.39
CA ASN A 84 -14.89 1.15 -7.33
C ASN A 84 -15.14 0.49 -8.69
N VAL A 85 -14.31 -0.45 -9.12
CA VAL A 85 -14.60 -1.29 -10.30
C VAL A 85 -15.86 -2.14 -10.05
N ALA A 86 -15.97 -2.78 -8.89
CA ALA A 86 -17.18 -3.55 -8.54
C ALA A 86 -18.44 -2.67 -8.46
N ARG A 87 -18.30 -1.43 -7.97
CA ARG A 87 -19.40 -0.44 -7.94
C ARG A 87 -19.80 0.04 -9.33
N HIS A 88 -18.82 0.30 -10.19
CA HIS A 88 -19.04 0.71 -11.58
C HIS A 88 -19.85 -0.33 -12.35
N GLN A 89 -19.49 -1.60 -12.22
CA GLN A 89 -20.23 -2.72 -12.82
C GLN A 89 -21.70 -2.82 -12.36
N GLN A 90 -22.02 -2.23 -11.20
CA GLN A 90 -23.37 -2.15 -10.63
C GLN A 90 -24.06 -0.81 -10.94
N GLY A 91 -23.46 0.06 -11.76
CA GLY A 91 -23.98 1.40 -12.06
C GLY A 91 -23.96 2.37 -10.88
N GLN A 92 -23.09 2.13 -9.89
CA GLN A 92 -22.96 2.97 -8.71
C GLN A 92 -21.83 4.00 -8.87
N PRO A 93 -21.97 5.20 -8.27
CA PRO A 93 -20.93 6.22 -8.34
C PRO A 93 -19.69 5.83 -7.52
N LEU A 94 -18.57 6.50 -7.80
CA LEU A 94 -17.33 6.37 -7.04
C LEU A 94 -17.58 6.59 -5.53
N SER A 95 -16.92 5.78 -4.71
CA SER A 95 -16.90 5.89 -3.25
C SER A 95 -15.45 5.86 -2.78
N LEU A 96 -15.00 6.96 -2.19
CA LEU A 96 -13.68 7.10 -1.60
C LEU A 96 -13.82 7.75 -0.21
N PRO A 97 -13.40 7.09 0.87
CA PRO A 97 -13.42 7.69 2.20
C PRO A 97 -12.50 8.90 2.30
N VAL A 98 -12.94 9.90 3.08
CA VAL A 98 -12.21 11.16 3.27
C VAL A 98 -10.78 10.92 3.78
N HIS A 99 -10.58 9.95 4.67
CA HIS A 99 -9.25 9.66 5.23
C HIS A 99 -8.25 9.14 4.19
N VAL A 100 -8.72 8.58 3.07
CA VAL A 100 -7.86 8.16 1.96
C VAL A 100 -7.40 9.39 1.20
N ALA A 101 -8.33 10.28 0.84
CA ALA A 101 -8.00 11.56 0.21
C ALA A 101 -7.04 12.39 1.07
N ASP A 102 -7.26 12.42 2.39
CA ASP A 102 -6.38 13.11 3.34
C ASP A 102 -4.97 12.51 3.40
N ALA A 103 -4.81 11.20 3.13
CA ALA A 103 -3.49 10.58 3.06
C ALA A 103 -2.67 11.10 1.87
N PHE A 104 -3.29 11.25 0.69
CA PHE A 104 -2.64 11.84 -0.49
C PHE A 104 -2.44 13.35 -0.35
N ARG A 105 -3.40 14.07 0.27
CA ARG A 105 -3.24 15.48 0.64
C ARG A 105 -2.05 15.69 1.58
N ALA A 106 -1.84 14.79 2.55
CA ALA A 106 -0.70 14.86 3.45
C ALA A 106 0.64 14.69 2.70
N VAL A 107 0.68 13.86 1.65
CA VAL A 107 1.88 13.72 0.80
C VAL A 107 2.15 15.00 0.01
N LEU A 108 1.11 15.62 -0.56
CA LEU A 108 1.22 16.89 -1.28
C LEU A 108 1.74 18.05 -0.40
N LEU A 109 1.42 18.03 0.90
CA LEU A 109 1.76 19.08 1.86
C LEU A 109 3.01 18.77 2.69
N ASP A 110 3.63 17.61 2.51
CA ASP A 110 4.83 17.20 3.27
C ASP A 110 6.08 17.85 2.68
N GLU A 111 6.53 18.98 3.23
CA GLU A 111 7.75 19.67 2.76
C GLU A 111 9.04 18.86 2.95
N LYS A 112 8.99 17.74 3.68
CA LYS A 112 10.16 16.90 3.97
C LYS A 112 10.26 15.68 3.06
N ILE A 113 9.22 15.37 2.29
CA ILE A 113 9.26 14.24 1.37
C ILE A 113 10.17 14.57 0.19
N ASP A 114 10.89 13.56 -0.33
CA ASP A 114 11.57 13.71 -1.61
C ASP A 114 10.53 14.01 -2.70
N PRO A 115 10.65 15.10 -3.48
CA PRO A 115 9.75 15.39 -4.58
C PRO A 115 9.59 14.25 -5.60
N ALA A 116 10.64 13.46 -5.82
CA ALA A 116 10.56 12.29 -6.69
C ALA A 116 9.63 11.22 -6.09
N LEU A 117 9.75 10.92 -4.80
CA LEU A 117 8.84 10.01 -4.11
C LEU A 117 7.40 10.56 -4.12
N ALA A 118 7.20 11.85 -3.87
CA ALA A 118 5.87 12.45 -3.90
C ALA A 118 5.22 12.29 -5.27
N ALA A 119 5.96 12.56 -6.35
CA ALA A 119 5.47 12.39 -7.72
C ALA A 119 5.06 10.94 -8.00
N GLU A 120 5.85 9.96 -7.56
CA GLU A 120 5.52 8.53 -7.71
C GLU A 120 4.30 8.12 -6.88
N ILE A 121 4.15 8.61 -5.64
CA ILE A 121 2.96 8.34 -4.82
C ILE A 121 1.69 8.95 -5.42
N LEU A 122 1.80 10.14 -5.99
CA LEU A 122 0.68 10.88 -6.58
C LEU A 122 0.36 10.43 -8.02
N THR A 123 1.20 9.58 -8.61
CA THR A 123 0.93 8.95 -9.90
C THR A 123 0.01 7.76 -9.68
N LEU A 124 -1.25 7.91 -10.11
CA LEU A 124 -2.20 6.79 -10.09
C LEU A 124 -1.70 5.66 -11.00
N PRO A 125 -1.92 4.38 -10.60
CA PRO A 125 -1.60 3.23 -11.43
C PRO A 125 -2.15 3.37 -12.86
N SER A 126 -1.39 2.86 -13.82
CA SER A 126 -1.86 2.67 -15.19
C SER A 126 -3.00 1.67 -15.24
N VAL A 127 -3.78 1.69 -16.33
CA VAL A 127 -4.86 0.71 -16.54
C VAL A 127 -4.35 -0.73 -16.58
N ASN A 128 -3.11 -0.94 -17.03
CA ASN A 128 -2.44 -2.25 -17.05
C ASN A 128 -2.12 -2.73 -15.63
N GLU A 129 -1.57 -1.87 -14.78
CA GLU A 129 -1.30 -2.20 -13.38
C GLU A 129 -2.60 -2.47 -12.61
N MET A 130 -3.65 -1.68 -12.89
CA MET A 130 -4.97 -1.94 -12.31
C MET A 130 -5.56 -3.27 -12.77
N ALA A 131 -5.35 -3.68 -14.03
CA ALA A 131 -5.86 -4.93 -14.56
C ALA A 131 -5.29 -6.16 -13.82
N GLU A 132 -4.02 -6.12 -13.42
CA GLU A 132 -3.35 -7.20 -12.64
C GLU A 132 -3.97 -7.42 -11.25
N LEU A 133 -4.84 -6.52 -10.79
CA LEU A 133 -5.58 -6.66 -9.53
C LEU A 133 -6.80 -7.59 -9.63
N PHE A 134 -7.20 -8.00 -10.84
CA PHE A 134 -8.43 -8.74 -11.10
C PHE A 134 -8.17 -10.03 -11.87
N ASP A 135 -8.89 -11.10 -11.51
CA ASP A 135 -8.85 -12.37 -12.24
C ASP A 135 -9.57 -12.28 -13.61
N ILE A 136 -10.64 -11.48 -13.67
CA ILE A 136 -11.38 -11.18 -14.90
C ILE A 136 -11.31 -9.67 -15.12
N ILE A 137 -10.71 -9.27 -16.23
CA ILE A 137 -10.45 -7.87 -16.55
C ILE A 137 -11.68 -7.24 -17.20
N ASP A 138 -12.18 -6.17 -16.59
CA ASP A 138 -13.16 -5.25 -17.18
C ASP A 138 -12.46 -3.93 -17.57
N PRO A 139 -12.00 -3.79 -18.81
CA PRO A 139 -11.17 -2.65 -19.21
C PRO A 139 -11.94 -1.32 -19.20
N ILE A 140 -13.26 -1.36 -19.40
CA ILE A 140 -14.10 -0.15 -19.41
C ILE A 140 -14.25 0.34 -17.97
N ALA A 141 -14.63 -0.54 -17.05
CA ALA A 141 -14.76 -0.20 -15.64
C ALA A 141 -13.44 0.33 -15.06
N ILE A 142 -12.30 -0.31 -15.40
CA ILE A 142 -10.97 0.15 -14.96
C ILE A 142 -10.66 1.56 -15.47
N ALA A 143 -10.88 1.83 -16.76
CA ALA A 143 -10.59 3.13 -17.35
C ALA A 143 -11.47 4.24 -16.74
N GLU A 144 -12.77 3.99 -16.60
CA GLU A 144 -13.72 4.95 -16.03
C GLU A 144 -13.46 5.22 -14.53
N VAL A 145 -13.11 4.18 -13.77
CA VAL A 145 -12.73 4.33 -12.34
C VAL A 145 -11.45 5.13 -12.20
N ARG A 146 -10.43 4.88 -13.05
CA ARG A 146 -9.19 5.66 -13.04
C ARG A 146 -9.46 7.14 -13.32
N GLU A 147 -10.29 7.45 -14.30
CA GLU A 147 -10.68 8.83 -14.61
C GLU A 147 -11.45 9.47 -13.46
N ALA A 148 -12.41 8.75 -12.86
CA ALA A 148 -13.19 9.24 -11.72
C ALA A 148 -12.32 9.50 -10.47
N LEU A 149 -11.35 8.62 -10.18
CA LEU A 149 -10.38 8.83 -9.11
C LEU A 149 -9.52 10.07 -9.38
N THR A 150 -9.07 10.25 -10.62
CA THR A 150 -8.26 11.42 -11.02
C THR A 150 -9.03 12.73 -10.78
N ARG A 151 -10.31 12.79 -11.18
CA ARG A 151 -11.17 13.96 -10.91
C ARG A 151 -11.35 14.18 -9.41
N THR A 152 -11.62 13.12 -8.66
CA THR A 152 -11.85 13.19 -7.20
C THR A 152 -10.63 13.68 -6.42
N PHE A 153 -9.41 13.36 -6.87
CA PHE A 153 -8.19 13.90 -6.27
C PHE A 153 -7.85 15.32 -6.75
N GLY A 154 -8.39 15.75 -7.89
CA GLY A 154 -8.18 17.08 -8.46
C GLY A 154 -9.13 18.15 -7.91
N ASP A 155 -10.28 17.76 -7.37
CA ASP A 155 -11.27 18.63 -6.71
C ASP A 155 -10.89 18.96 -5.25
#